data_AF-A0A6P5TIR0-F1
#
_entry.id   AF-A0A6P5TIR0-F1
#
_cell.length_a   1.000
_cell.length_b   1.000
_cell.length_c   1.000
_cell.angle_alpha   90.00
_cell.angle_beta   90.00
_cell.angle_gamma   90.00
#
_symmetry.space_group_name_H-M   'P 1'
#
loop_
_entity.id
_entity.type
_entity.pdbx_description
1 polymer ?
#
loop_
_entity_poly.entity_id
_entity_poly.type
_entity_poly.pdbx_seq_one_letter_code
_entity_poly.pdbx_strand_id
1 'polypeptide(L)'
;MDEQENSLSTTPSSNKRPSMSPSRQIPAPKKRVVLGEISNSTNDVVSTQNSAPKKPKSSLKKKKKKTTKREGEALKTEIVVRSVDPRKSDHSSSIYRHLLSLEMDMNKRSSPSYMGRVQNDISPNMREILVDWLVEVAEEYQLVTDTLFLTVSYIDRYLSSYAISRNKLQLLGVACMLVASKYEEICPPRVEDFCYITDNTYIMEEVLEMERDVLKFLNFDTGPPTTKNFLRILMRAALENYKSSKTQLEFLSCYLVELSLLDYSCVQFLPSVVAASAIFLSRFTIQPEVHPWSLALQSYSGYRPSDLKMCVRAIHDLQLNIKGSSLRAVRDKYRKPKYACVGTLTSLPEIPAIYFEAIDI
;
A
#
# COMPACT_ATOMS: atom_id res chain seq x y z
N MET A 1 -70.00 31.25 -34.71
CA MET A 1 -69.99 30.24 -33.63
C MET A 1 -68.58 29.75 -33.43
N ASP A 2 -67.69 30.36 -32.69
CA ASP A 2 -67.52 31.64 -31.96
C ASP A 2 -66.23 31.35 -31.14
N GLU A 3 -65.14 32.10 -31.32
CA GLU A 3 -64.70 33.18 -30.38
C GLU A 3 -64.61 32.70 -28.91
N GLN A 4 -63.50 32.80 -28.16
CA GLN A 4 -62.53 33.88 -27.92
C GLN A 4 -61.29 33.29 -27.20
N GLU A 5 -60.04 33.66 -27.54
CA GLU A 5 -59.17 34.68 -26.89
C GLU A 5 -58.88 34.46 -25.38
N ASN A 6 -57.74 34.79 -24.77
CA ASN A 6 -56.37 35.23 -25.10
C ASN A 6 -55.70 35.47 -23.72
N SER A 7 -54.40 35.24 -23.56
CA SER A 7 -53.52 36.12 -22.75
C SER A 7 -52.08 35.62 -22.69
N LEU A 8 -51.20 36.44 -23.25
CA LEU A 8 -49.74 36.39 -23.13
C LEU A 8 -49.28 36.81 -21.73
N SER A 9 -48.13 36.26 -21.29
CA SER A 9 -47.08 37.09 -20.66
C SER A 9 -45.69 36.47 -20.85
N THR A 10 -44.71 37.36 -20.94
CA THR A 10 -43.39 37.27 -21.57
C THR A 10 -42.24 37.08 -20.56
N THR A 11 -41.26 36.20 -20.91
CA THR A 11 -39.78 36.23 -20.69
C THR A 11 -39.17 36.53 -19.27
N PRO A 12 -37.91 36.12 -18.91
CA PRO A 12 -36.77 35.87 -19.80
C PRO A 12 -35.83 34.67 -19.52
N SER A 13 -35.06 34.41 -20.57
CA SER A 13 -33.80 33.66 -20.66
C SER A 13 -32.85 33.80 -19.46
N SER A 14 -32.30 32.68 -19.00
CA SER A 14 -31.07 32.66 -18.20
C SER A 14 -30.06 31.67 -18.80
N ASN A 15 -28.90 32.23 -19.15
CA ASN A 15 -27.74 31.57 -19.72
C ASN A 15 -27.21 30.46 -18.76
N LYS A 16 -27.17 29.21 -19.23
CA LYS A 16 -26.38 28.15 -18.59
C LYS A 16 -24.89 28.39 -18.88
N ARG A 17 -24.14 28.87 -17.88
CA ARG A 17 -22.68 28.77 -17.85
C ARG A 17 -22.28 27.31 -17.56
N PRO A 18 -21.32 26.71 -18.29
CA PRO A 18 -20.70 25.47 -17.84
C PRO A 18 -19.79 25.78 -16.63
N SER A 19 -20.06 25.13 -15.50
CA SER A 19 -19.17 25.14 -14.34
C SER A 19 -17.92 24.31 -14.65
N MET A 20 -16.82 24.97 -14.98
CA MET A 20 -15.50 24.33 -14.97
C MET A 20 -15.07 24.13 -13.52
N SER A 21 -15.00 22.88 -13.11
CA SER A 21 -14.32 22.47 -11.88
C SER A 21 -12.80 22.67 -12.05
N PRO A 22 -12.08 23.20 -11.05
CA PRO A 22 -10.66 23.47 -11.17
C PRO A 22 -9.88 22.15 -11.18
N SER A 23 -9.13 21.94 -12.25
CA SER A 23 -8.17 20.86 -12.39
C SER A 23 -7.10 20.96 -11.29
N ARG A 24 -6.96 19.89 -10.50
CA ARG A 24 -5.81 19.71 -9.60
C ARG A 24 -4.55 19.63 -10.45
N GLN A 25 -3.67 20.62 -10.34
CA GLN A 25 -2.31 20.50 -10.88
C GLN A 25 -1.50 19.61 -9.95
N ILE A 26 -1.21 18.40 -10.44
CA ILE A 26 -0.30 17.44 -9.79
C ILE A 26 1.14 17.91 -10.09
N PRO A 27 2.05 17.97 -9.09
CA PRO A 27 3.46 18.27 -9.34
C PRO A 27 4.09 17.22 -10.26
N ALA A 28 4.97 17.64 -11.18
CA ALA A 28 5.63 16.71 -12.08
C ALA A 28 6.50 15.69 -11.28
N PRO A 29 6.36 14.38 -11.54
CA PRO A 29 7.17 13.37 -10.86
C PRO A 29 8.64 13.51 -11.26
N LYS A 30 9.53 13.18 -10.32
CA LYS A 30 10.97 13.09 -10.59
C LYS A 30 11.18 11.94 -11.60
N LYS A 31 11.70 12.26 -12.79
CA LYS A 31 12.03 11.29 -13.84
C LYS A 31 12.75 10.06 -13.26
N ARG A 32 12.06 8.93 -13.24
CA ARG A 32 12.64 7.59 -13.19
C ARG A 32 12.10 6.80 -14.37
N VAL A 33 12.95 5.94 -14.89
CA VAL A 33 12.76 5.17 -16.13
C VAL A 33 11.55 4.23 -15.97
N VAL A 34 10.67 4.22 -16.96
CA VAL A 34 9.60 3.21 -17.14
C VAL A 34 10.19 1.82 -17.00
N LEU A 35 9.50 0.92 -16.29
CA LEU A 35 9.91 -0.45 -15.97
C LEU A 35 10.09 -1.42 -17.17
N GLY A 36 10.21 -0.90 -18.39
CA GLY A 36 10.30 -1.65 -19.65
C GLY A 36 11.62 -2.40 -19.90
N GLU A 37 12.65 -2.24 -19.06
CA GLU A 37 13.96 -2.89 -19.25
C GLU A 37 14.46 -3.56 -17.96
N ILE A 38 13.71 -4.53 -17.43
CA ILE A 38 14.22 -5.41 -16.36
C ILE A 38 15.10 -6.49 -17.03
N SER A 39 16.39 -6.19 -17.18
CA SER A 39 17.42 -7.20 -17.43
C SER A 39 18.04 -7.63 -16.10
N ASN A 40 18.17 -8.93 -15.89
CA ASN A 40 18.92 -9.47 -14.76
C ASN A 40 20.41 -9.22 -15.03
N SER A 41 21.05 -8.33 -14.27
CA SER A 41 22.50 -8.23 -14.25
C SER A 41 23.05 -8.67 -12.89
N THR A 42 23.72 -9.82 -12.94
CA THR A 42 24.68 -10.29 -11.94
C THR A 42 25.90 -9.37 -11.88
N ASN A 43 26.48 -9.26 -10.68
CA ASN A 43 27.70 -8.52 -10.34
C ASN A 43 28.83 -8.70 -11.35
N ASP A 44 29.51 -7.59 -11.69
CA ASP A 44 30.96 -7.59 -11.88
C ASP A 44 31.58 -6.24 -11.50
N VAL A 45 32.68 -6.34 -10.76
CA VAL A 45 33.50 -5.25 -10.21
C VAL A 45 34.57 -4.89 -11.24
N VAL A 46 34.65 -3.62 -11.70
CA VAL A 46 35.93 -2.99 -12.09
C VAL A 46 35.87 -1.46 -11.90
N SER A 47 36.89 -0.95 -11.22
CA SER A 47 37.30 0.44 -11.01
C SER A 47 37.92 1.10 -12.24
N THR A 48 37.66 2.39 -12.54
CA THR A 48 38.70 3.42 -12.85
C THR A 48 38.14 4.85 -13.05
N GLN A 49 39.07 5.80 -13.04
CA GLN A 49 39.02 7.23 -12.70
C GLN A 49 38.56 8.21 -13.80
N ASN A 50 38.17 9.42 -13.35
CA ASN A 50 38.36 10.76 -13.92
C ASN A 50 38.03 11.05 -15.41
N SER A 51 37.10 11.98 -15.65
CA SER A 51 37.37 13.35 -16.15
C SER A 51 36.11 14.00 -16.78
N ALA A 52 35.91 15.29 -16.50
CA ALA A 52 34.89 16.13 -17.14
C ALA A 52 35.30 16.52 -18.57
N PRO A 53 34.35 16.86 -19.49
CA PRO A 53 34.13 18.30 -19.71
C PRO A 53 32.72 18.75 -20.19
N LYS A 54 32.38 19.98 -19.75
CA LYS A 54 31.76 21.15 -20.44
C LYS A 54 30.42 21.00 -21.22
N LYS A 55 29.40 21.69 -20.68
CA LYS A 55 28.18 22.20 -21.34
C LYS A 55 28.47 23.36 -22.32
N PRO A 56 27.59 23.61 -23.30
CA PRO A 56 27.26 24.96 -23.76
C PRO A 56 25.97 25.48 -23.12
N LYS A 57 25.98 26.77 -22.83
CA LYS A 57 24.88 27.58 -22.28
C LYS A 57 23.93 28.02 -23.40
N SER A 58 22.63 28.05 -23.15
CA SER A 58 21.79 29.11 -23.70
C SER A 58 20.74 29.54 -22.66
N SER A 59 20.63 30.86 -22.57
CA SER A 59 19.95 31.69 -21.59
C SER A 59 18.51 31.96 -22.00
N LEU A 60 17.57 32.08 -21.05
CA LEU A 60 16.41 32.99 -21.16
C LEU A 60 15.80 33.36 -19.78
N LYS A 61 16.09 34.60 -19.39
CA LYS A 61 15.27 35.63 -18.71
C LYS A 61 14.41 35.25 -17.48
N LYS A 62 14.89 35.69 -16.30
CA LYS A 62 14.09 35.93 -15.08
C LYS A 62 13.17 37.15 -15.27
N LYS A 63 11.86 36.96 -15.08
CA LYS A 63 10.92 38.05 -14.74
C LYS A 63 10.54 37.92 -13.26
N LYS A 64 10.89 38.93 -12.46
CA LYS A 64 10.40 39.13 -11.09
C LYS A 64 8.91 39.47 -11.13
N LYS A 65 8.08 38.77 -10.37
CA LYS A 65 6.77 39.27 -9.95
C LYS A 65 6.62 39.04 -8.44
N LYS A 66 6.47 40.16 -7.72
CA LYS A 66 6.09 40.27 -6.31
C LYS A 66 4.67 39.73 -6.16
N THR A 67 4.42 38.82 -5.23
CA THR A 67 3.08 38.63 -4.65
C THR A 67 3.19 38.07 -3.23
N THR A 68 2.98 38.98 -2.28
CA THR A 68 2.23 38.86 -1.02
C THR A 68 2.13 37.49 -0.34
N LYS A 69 2.68 37.43 0.89
CA LYS A 69 2.33 36.43 1.90
C LYS A 69 0.80 36.42 2.09
N ARG A 70 0.17 35.29 1.81
CA ARG A 70 -1.09 34.88 2.42
C ARG A 70 -0.83 33.55 3.08
N GLU A 71 -0.81 33.57 4.41
CA GLU A 71 -1.04 32.39 5.23
C GLU A 71 -2.41 31.84 4.83
N GLY A 72 -2.40 30.64 4.26
CA GLY A 72 -3.59 29.88 3.91
C GLY A 72 -3.63 28.66 4.81
N GLU A 73 -4.56 28.67 5.75
CA GLU A 73 -4.92 27.56 6.62
C GLU A 73 -5.12 26.29 5.81
N ALA A 74 -4.25 25.29 6.02
CA ALA A 74 -4.53 23.92 5.64
C ALA A 74 -5.14 23.21 6.85
N LEU A 75 -6.36 23.61 7.22
CA LEU A 75 -7.21 22.79 8.08
C LEU A 75 -7.89 21.74 7.19
N LYS A 76 -7.19 20.64 6.93
CA LYS A 76 -7.85 19.36 6.68
C LYS A 76 -7.80 18.63 8.00
N THR A 77 -8.77 18.96 8.84
CA THR A 77 -9.22 18.09 9.92
C THR A 77 -9.35 16.71 9.29
N GLU A 78 -8.48 15.78 9.69
CA GLU A 78 -8.85 14.37 9.68
C GLU A 78 -10.27 14.35 10.21
N ILE A 79 -11.20 13.80 9.44
CA ILE A 79 -12.47 13.42 10.00
C ILE A 79 -12.05 12.47 11.13
N VAL A 80 -12.07 13.00 12.34
CA VAL A 80 -12.17 12.22 13.56
C VAL A 80 -13.48 11.50 13.33
N VAL A 81 -13.39 10.33 12.67
CA VAL A 81 -14.36 9.27 12.81
C VAL A 81 -14.44 9.19 14.31
N ARG A 82 -15.55 9.70 14.88
CA ARG A 82 -15.86 9.58 16.29
C ARG A 82 -15.46 8.16 16.62
N SER A 83 -14.39 8.01 17.38
CA SER A 83 -13.82 6.72 17.72
C SER A 83 -14.89 6.04 18.55
N VAL A 84 -15.82 5.36 17.87
CA VAL A 84 -16.66 4.35 18.47
C VAL A 84 -15.65 3.35 18.96
N ASP A 85 -15.39 3.38 20.26
CA ASP A 85 -14.51 2.43 20.92
C ASP A 85 -14.99 1.02 20.53
N PRO A 86 -14.24 0.27 19.71
CA PRO A 86 -14.74 -0.99 19.17
C PRO A 86 -14.79 -2.09 20.24
N ARG A 87 -14.23 -1.84 21.44
CA ARG A 87 -14.51 -2.68 22.61
C ARG A 87 -15.94 -2.49 23.14
N LYS A 88 -16.65 -1.44 22.70
CA LYS A 88 -18.07 -1.16 22.99
C LYS A 88 -19.01 -1.47 21.83
N SER A 89 -18.53 -2.16 20.79
CA SER A 89 -19.36 -2.68 19.72
C SER A 89 -19.46 -4.19 19.87
N ASP A 90 -20.67 -4.71 20.07
CA ASP A 90 -20.98 -6.14 20.19
C ASP A 90 -20.51 -6.98 18.99
N HIS A 91 -20.08 -6.32 17.90
CA HIS A 91 -19.71 -6.96 16.63
C HIS A 91 -18.20 -7.12 16.41
N SER A 92 -17.32 -6.56 17.25
CA SER A 92 -15.87 -6.64 16.98
C SER A 92 -15.36 -8.09 16.89
N SER A 93 -15.84 -8.96 17.78
CA SER A 93 -15.47 -10.38 17.78
C SER A 93 -16.09 -11.16 16.63
N SER A 94 -17.30 -10.80 16.17
CA SER A 94 -17.92 -11.45 15.00
C SER A 94 -17.25 -11.02 13.70
N ILE A 95 -16.87 -9.74 13.57
CA ILE A 95 -16.10 -9.22 12.43
C ILE A 95 -14.75 -9.92 12.35
N TYR A 96 -14.02 -10.02 13.47
CA TYR A 96 -12.73 -10.71 13.48
C TYR A 96 -12.85 -12.17 13.05
N ARG A 97 -13.82 -12.92 13.62
CA ARG A 97 -14.10 -14.31 13.22
C ARG A 97 -14.51 -14.44 11.75
N HIS A 98 -15.28 -13.50 11.24
CA HIS A 98 -15.65 -13.47 9.82
C HIS A 98 -14.43 -13.26 8.93
N LEU A 99 -13.54 -12.31 9.25
CA LEU A 99 -12.30 -12.09 8.51
C LEU A 99 -11.39 -13.33 8.53
N LEU A 100 -11.28 -14.00 9.69
CA LEU A 100 -10.56 -15.28 9.81
C LEU A 100 -11.16 -16.36 8.90
N SER A 101 -12.49 -16.43 8.78
CA SER A 101 -13.13 -17.38 7.85
C SER A 101 -12.86 -17.04 6.39
N LEU A 102 -12.79 -15.75 6.05
CA LEU A 102 -12.54 -15.29 4.69
C LEU A 102 -11.08 -15.47 4.26
N GLU A 103 -10.10 -15.33 5.17
CA GLU A 103 -8.68 -15.53 4.80
C GLU A 103 -8.34 -17.00 4.54
N MET A 104 -9.18 -17.92 5.00
CA MET A 104 -9.09 -19.35 4.73
C MET A 104 -9.75 -19.76 3.41
N ASP A 105 -10.52 -18.88 2.78
CA ASP A 105 -11.13 -19.12 1.46
C ASP A 105 -10.03 -19.15 0.38
N MET A 106 -9.86 -20.31 -0.24
CA MET A 106 -8.83 -20.53 -1.27
C MET A 106 -9.02 -19.63 -2.49
N ASN A 107 -10.23 -19.16 -2.78
CA ASN A 107 -10.49 -18.24 -3.90
C ASN A 107 -10.01 -16.80 -3.61
N LYS A 108 -9.84 -16.47 -2.33
CA LYS A 108 -9.34 -15.18 -1.85
C LYS A 108 -7.83 -15.18 -1.60
N ARG A 109 -7.19 -16.36 -1.66
CA ARG A 109 -5.78 -16.54 -1.35
C ARG A 109 -4.94 -16.73 -2.61
N SER A 110 -3.77 -16.10 -2.62
CA SER A 110 -2.75 -16.32 -3.64
C SER A 110 -1.99 -17.62 -3.38
N SER A 111 -1.65 -18.35 -4.44
CA SER A 111 -0.86 -19.58 -4.33
C SER A 111 0.60 -19.27 -3.98
N PRO A 112 1.16 -19.76 -2.86
CA PRO A 112 2.55 -19.47 -2.47
C PRO A 112 3.61 -19.99 -3.45
N SER A 113 3.21 -20.77 -4.46
CA SER A 113 4.11 -21.39 -5.44
C SER A 113 3.86 -20.90 -6.88
N TYR A 114 3.03 -19.86 -7.07
CA TYR A 114 2.67 -19.41 -8.41
C TYR A 114 3.87 -18.96 -9.26
N MET A 115 4.94 -18.45 -8.66
CA MET A 115 6.14 -18.07 -9.39
C MET A 115 6.86 -19.25 -10.03
N GLY A 116 6.77 -20.44 -9.43
CA GLY A 116 7.38 -21.66 -9.98
C GLY A 116 6.42 -22.53 -10.80
N ARG A 117 5.10 -22.38 -10.58
CA ARG A 117 4.09 -23.25 -11.20
C ARG A 117 3.34 -22.61 -12.37
N VAL A 118 3.20 -21.29 -12.38
CA VAL A 118 2.36 -20.56 -13.33
C VAL A 118 3.19 -19.59 -14.15
N GLN A 119 4.07 -18.83 -13.49
CA GLN A 119 4.87 -17.81 -14.16
C GLN A 119 6.09 -18.43 -14.85
N ASN A 120 6.28 -18.09 -16.12
CA ASN A 120 7.44 -18.52 -16.92
C ASN A 120 8.35 -17.34 -17.32
N ASP A 121 7.84 -16.11 -17.27
CA ASP A 121 8.55 -14.89 -17.70
C ASP A 121 8.67 -13.82 -16.60
N ILE A 122 8.04 -14.05 -15.45
CA ILE A 122 8.08 -13.16 -14.28
C ILE A 122 8.86 -13.85 -13.16
N SER A 123 9.73 -13.09 -12.50
CA SER A 123 10.48 -13.55 -11.32
C SER A 123 9.97 -12.88 -10.03
N PRO A 124 10.26 -13.46 -8.84
CA PRO A 124 9.99 -12.80 -7.56
C PRO A 124 10.58 -11.38 -7.46
N ASN A 125 11.78 -11.15 -8.03
CA ASN A 125 12.43 -9.84 -8.04
C ASN A 125 11.65 -8.82 -8.90
N MET A 126 11.10 -9.22 -10.05
CA MET A 126 10.25 -8.35 -10.88
C MET A 126 8.98 -7.93 -10.13
N ARG A 127 8.38 -8.85 -9.35
CA ARG A 127 7.25 -8.53 -8.47
C ARG A 127 7.67 -7.55 -7.37
N GLU A 128 8.81 -7.78 -6.71
CA GLU A 128 9.33 -6.88 -5.67
C GLU A 128 9.51 -5.45 -6.21
N ILE A 129 10.11 -5.32 -7.40
CA ILE A 129 10.30 -4.03 -8.09
C ILE A 129 8.94 -3.36 -8.40
N LEU A 130 7.96 -4.12 -8.92
CA LEU A 130 6.62 -3.60 -9.19
C LEU A 130 5.98 -3.06 -7.91
N VAL A 131 6.02 -3.83 -6.81
CA VAL A 131 5.39 -3.44 -5.55
C VAL A 131 6.09 -2.23 -4.93
N ASP A 132 7.42 -2.14 -4.98
CA ASP A 132 8.17 -0.94 -4.53
C ASP A 132 7.75 0.31 -5.31
N TRP A 133 7.60 0.20 -6.64
CA TRP A 133 7.09 1.29 -7.45
C TRP A 133 5.64 1.66 -7.11
N LEU A 134 4.76 0.67 -6.89
CA LEU A 134 3.37 0.94 -6.49
C LEU A 134 3.25 1.64 -5.13
N VAL A 135 4.21 1.44 -4.22
CA VAL A 135 4.29 2.23 -2.97
C VAL A 135 4.55 3.71 -3.28
N GLU A 136 5.40 4.02 -4.26
CA GLU A 136 5.64 5.39 -4.71
C GLU A 136 4.38 5.99 -5.38
N VAL A 137 3.69 5.21 -6.22
CA VAL A 137 2.42 5.63 -6.85
C VAL A 137 1.34 5.93 -5.80
N ALA A 138 1.22 5.08 -4.77
CA ALA A 138 0.29 5.31 -3.68
C ALA A 138 0.62 6.59 -2.89
N GLU A 139 1.90 6.89 -2.65
CA GLU A 139 2.30 8.16 -2.03
C GLU A 139 2.07 9.37 -2.95
N GLU A 140 2.29 9.26 -4.26
CA GLU A 140 2.07 10.35 -5.23
C GLU A 140 0.60 10.74 -5.29
N TYR A 141 -0.30 9.75 -5.37
CA TYR A 141 -1.75 9.97 -5.39
C TYR A 141 -2.40 10.06 -4.01
N GLN A 142 -1.62 9.97 -2.94
CA GLN A 142 -2.09 10.03 -1.55
C GLN A 142 -3.20 9.00 -1.26
N LEU A 143 -3.05 7.80 -1.82
CA LEU A 143 -3.96 6.67 -1.61
C LEU A 143 -3.87 6.17 -0.17
N VAL A 144 -4.99 5.67 0.36
CA VAL A 144 -4.98 5.02 1.66
C VAL A 144 -4.20 3.71 1.59
N THR A 145 -3.63 3.30 2.73
CA THR A 145 -2.80 2.08 2.78
C THR A 145 -3.61 0.83 2.42
N ASP A 146 -4.89 0.76 2.80
CA ASP A 146 -5.79 -0.34 2.46
C ASP A 146 -5.86 -0.57 0.93
N THR A 147 -5.85 0.51 0.11
CA THR A 147 -5.79 0.45 -1.36
C THR A 147 -4.54 -0.28 -1.87
N LEU A 148 -3.37 0.00 -1.28
CA LEU A 148 -2.12 -0.68 -1.65
C LEU A 148 -2.18 -2.18 -1.30
N PHE A 149 -2.71 -2.54 -0.13
CA PHE A 149 -2.84 -3.95 0.27
C PHE A 149 -3.80 -4.72 -0.65
N LEU A 150 -4.93 -4.13 -1.02
CA LEU A 150 -5.85 -4.70 -2.01
C LEU A 150 -5.19 -4.86 -3.37
N THR A 151 -4.44 -3.85 -3.82
CA THR A 151 -3.69 -3.88 -5.07
C THR A 151 -2.77 -5.10 -5.14
N VAL A 152 -1.92 -5.28 -4.12
CA VAL A 152 -0.97 -6.41 -4.08
C VAL A 152 -1.70 -7.75 -4.01
N SER A 153 -2.79 -7.83 -3.24
CA SER A 153 -3.65 -9.02 -3.19
C SER A 153 -4.21 -9.38 -4.58
N TYR A 154 -4.69 -8.41 -5.35
CA TYR A 154 -5.19 -8.66 -6.70
C TYR A 154 -4.10 -9.13 -7.66
N ILE A 155 -2.92 -8.49 -7.62
CA ILE A 155 -1.77 -8.88 -8.43
C ILE A 155 -1.39 -10.34 -8.14
N ASP A 156 -1.21 -10.69 -6.87
CA ASP A 156 -0.78 -12.04 -6.48
C ASP A 156 -1.82 -13.11 -6.82
N ARG A 157 -3.12 -12.82 -6.64
CA ARG A 157 -4.21 -13.74 -7.03
C ARG A 157 -4.26 -13.92 -8.54
N TYR A 158 -4.11 -12.83 -9.30
CA TYR A 158 -4.11 -12.90 -10.77
C TYR A 158 -2.92 -13.71 -11.29
N LEU A 159 -1.71 -13.43 -10.79
CA LEU A 159 -0.49 -14.18 -11.11
C LEU A 159 -0.54 -15.64 -10.61
N SER A 160 -1.42 -15.96 -9.67
CA SER A 160 -1.68 -17.35 -9.25
C SER A 160 -2.47 -18.17 -10.28
N SER A 161 -3.11 -17.51 -11.24
CA SER A 161 -4.02 -18.16 -12.18
C SER A 161 -3.61 -17.96 -13.64
N TYR A 162 -2.97 -16.84 -13.97
CA TYR A 162 -2.60 -16.48 -15.34
C TYR A 162 -1.12 -16.17 -15.45
N ALA A 163 -0.46 -16.79 -16.43
CA ALA A 163 0.88 -16.41 -16.84
C ALA A 163 0.83 -15.04 -17.56
N ILE A 164 1.66 -14.09 -17.11
CA ILE A 164 1.76 -12.76 -17.71
C ILE A 164 3.19 -12.57 -18.23
N SER A 165 3.34 -11.88 -19.35
CA SER A 165 4.65 -11.47 -19.85
C SER A 165 5.20 -10.29 -19.04
N ARG A 166 6.52 -10.21 -18.88
CA ARG A 166 7.16 -9.13 -18.10
C ARG A 166 6.75 -7.72 -18.56
N ASN A 167 6.51 -7.54 -19.86
CA ASN A 167 6.11 -6.25 -20.46
C ASN A 167 4.68 -5.83 -20.09
N LYS A 168 3.83 -6.77 -19.64
CA LYS A 168 2.47 -6.52 -19.16
C LYS A 168 2.36 -6.47 -17.64
N LEU A 169 3.44 -6.72 -16.91
CA LEU A 169 3.42 -6.75 -15.44
C LEU A 169 3.09 -5.37 -14.85
N GLN A 170 3.64 -4.28 -15.40
CA GLN A 170 3.29 -2.93 -14.96
C GLN A 170 1.83 -2.58 -15.28
N LEU A 171 1.34 -2.95 -16.47
CA LEU A 171 -0.07 -2.80 -16.86
C LEU A 171 -1.02 -3.50 -15.88
N LEU A 172 -0.72 -4.74 -15.51
CA LEU A 172 -1.46 -5.48 -14.48
C LEU A 172 -1.44 -4.72 -13.15
N GLY A 173 -0.27 -4.22 -12.73
CA GLY A 173 -0.12 -3.47 -11.48
C GLY A 173 -1.00 -2.23 -11.40
N VAL A 174 -0.99 -1.39 -12.45
CA VAL A 174 -1.84 -0.18 -12.47
C VAL A 174 -3.32 -0.49 -12.61
N ALA A 175 -3.71 -1.53 -13.36
CA ALA A 175 -5.09 -1.95 -13.44
C ALA A 175 -5.61 -2.48 -12.10
N CYS A 176 -4.82 -3.29 -11.39
CA CYS A 176 -5.16 -3.74 -10.03
C CYS A 176 -5.29 -2.55 -9.06
N MET A 177 -4.40 -1.55 -9.16
CA MET A 177 -4.48 -0.35 -8.31
C MET A 177 -5.69 0.52 -8.65
N LEU A 178 -6.06 0.63 -9.93
CA LEU A 178 -7.28 1.30 -10.36
C LEU A 178 -8.53 0.62 -9.76
N VAL A 179 -8.62 -0.71 -9.83
CA VAL A 179 -9.71 -1.49 -9.23
C VAL A 179 -9.75 -1.29 -7.71
N ALA A 180 -8.60 -1.40 -7.03
CA ALA A 180 -8.52 -1.17 -5.59
C ALA A 180 -8.92 0.25 -5.20
N SER A 181 -8.50 1.25 -5.99
CA SER A 181 -8.83 2.65 -5.74
C SER A 181 -10.33 2.88 -5.88
N LYS A 182 -10.97 2.33 -6.92
CA LYS A 182 -12.43 2.43 -7.10
C LYS A 182 -13.22 1.78 -5.98
N TYR A 183 -12.64 0.78 -5.31
CA TYR A 183 -13.28 0.08 -4.19
C TYR A 183 -13.12 0.83 -2.86
N GLU A 184 -11.91 1.33 -2.57
CA GLU A 184 -11.55 1.82 -1.23
C GLU A 184 -11.54 3.35 -1.11
N GLU A 185 -11.25 4.09 -2.19
CA GLU A 185 -11.07 5.54 -2.14
C GLU A 185 -12.40 6.31 -2.24
N ILE A 186 -12.54 7.37 -1.46
CA ILE A 186 -13.68 8.31 -1.58
C ILE A 186 -13.65 9.02 -2.94
N CYS A 187 -12.44 9.33 -3.44
CA CYS A 187 -12.22 10.00 -4.71
C CYS A 187 -11.06 9.30 -5.44
N PRO A 188 -11.31 8.18 -6.14
CA PRO A 188 -10.25 7.45 -6.83
C PRO A 188 -9.62 8.29 -7.95
N PRO A 189 -8.32 8.10 -8.26
CA PRO A 189 -7.71 8.65 -9.47
C PRO A 189 -8.43 8.15 -10.73
N ARG A 190 -8.40 8.95 -11.78
CA ARG A 190 -9.00 8.58 -13.06
C ARG A 190 -8.07 7.67 -13.86
N VAL A 191 -8.58 7.06 -14.91
CA VAL A 191 -7.78 6.17 -15.77
C VAL A 191 -6.63 6.92 -16.43
N GLU A 192 -6.85 8.18 -16.79
CA GLU A 192 -5.84 9.06 -17.39
C GLU A 192 -4.68 9.34 -16.42
N ASP A 193 -4.94 9.37 -15.11
CA ASP A 193 -3.89 9.51 -14.10
C ASP A 193 -2.98 8.27 -14.12
N PHE A 194 -3.55 7.06 -14.19
CA PHE A 194 -2.77 5.83 -14.31
C PHE A 194 -2.03 5.70 -15.65
N CYS A 195 -2.58 6.23 -16.75
CA CYS A 195 -1.83 6.34 -18.01
C CYS A 195 -0.62 7.28 -17.81
N TYR A 196 -0.84 8.44 -17.19
CA TYR A 196 0.19 9.44 -16.95
C TYR A 196 1.34 8.92 -16.07
N ILE A 197 1.06 8.24 -14.95
CA ILE A 197 2.11 7.76 -14.02
C ILE A 197 2.99 6.66 -14.62
N THR A 198 2.51 5.99 -15.68
CA THR A 198 3.30 5.03 -16.46
C THR A 198 4.10 5.71 -17.57
N ASP A 199 4.29 7.03 -17.52
CA ASP A 199 4.85 7.87 -18.59
C ASP A 199 4.13 7.65 -19.93
N ASN A 200 2.84 7.35 -19.91
CA ASN A 200 2.02 7.02 -21.08
C ASN A 200 2.54 5.80 -21.86
N THR A 201 3.17 4.84 -21.16
CA THR A 201 3.55 3.55 -21.74
C THR A 201 2.34 2.78 -22.23
N TYR A 202 1.20 2.95 -21.54
CA TYR A 202 -0.07 2.32 -21.89
C TYR A 202 -1.11 3.39 -22.20
N ILE A 203 -1.96 3.11 -23.19
CA ILE A 203 -3.13 3.94 -23.50
C ILE A 203 -4.33 3.55 -22.64
N MET A 204 -5.32 4.44 -22.57
CA MET A 204 -6.51 4.26 -21.73
C MET A 204 -7.24 2.95 -22.02
N GLU A 205 -7.34 2.57 -23.30
CA GLU A 205 -8.01 1.37 -23.76
C GLU A 205 -7.35 0.10 -23.19
N GLU A 206 -6.01 0.05 -23.15
CA GLU A 206 -5.24 -1.08 -22.61
C GLU A 206 -5.44 -1.21 -21.09
N VAL A 207 -5.44 -0.08 -20.38
CA VAL A 207 -5.68 -0.05 -18.92
C VAL A 207 -7.11 -0.51 -18.61
N LEU A 208 -8.10 -0.06 -19.39
CA LEU A 208 -9.50 -0.46 -19.24
C LEU A 208 -9.74 -1.93 -19.63
N GLU A 209 -9.00 -2.46 -20.60
CA GLU A 209 -9.06 -3.88 -20.96
C GLU A 209 -8.50 -4.74 -19.83
N MET A 210 -7.32 -4.41 -19.32
CA MET A 210 -6.71 -5.12 -18.18
C MET A 210 -7.59 -5.01 -16.92
N GLU A 211 -8.19 -3.85 -16.64
CA GLU A 211 -9.16 -3.70 -15.55
C GLU A 211 -10.32 -4.69 -15.68
N ARG A 212 -10.89 -4.80 -16.90
CA ARG A 212 -12.00 -5.73 -17.16
C ARG A 212 -11.58 -7.18 -16.94
N ASP A 213 -10.38 -7.55 -17.34
CA ASP A 213 -9.85 -8.90 -17.14
C ASP A 213 -9.59 -9.20 -15.66
N VAL A 214 -9.06 -8.25 -14.90
CA VAL A 214 -8.89 -8.36 -13.45
C VAL A 214 -10.25 -8.54 -12.76
N LEU A 215 -11.26 -7.72 -13.08
CA LEU A 215 -12.59 -7.82 -12.47
C LEU A 215 -13.29 -9.15 -12.78
N LYS A 216 -13.19 -9.62 -14.04
CA LYS A 216 -13.70 -10.94 -14.44
C LYS A 216 -13.00 -12.07 -13.67
N PHE A 217 -11.68 -12.01 -13.55
CA PHE A 217 -10.92 -12.99 -12.78
C PHE A 217 -11.34 -13.00 -11.31
N LEU A 218 -11.48 -11.84 -10.69
CA LEU A 218 -11.91 -11.71 -9.30
C LEU A 218 -13.38 -12.12 -9.10
N ASN A 219 -14.14 -12.35 -10.18
CA ASN A 219 -15.59 -12.54 -10.15
C ASN A 219 -16.29 -11.43 -9.35
N PHE A 220 -15.79 -10.20 -9.47
CA PHE A 220 -16.20 -9.03 -8.70
C PHE A 220 -16.11 -9.19 -7.16
N ASP A 221 -15.43 -10.21 -6.63
CA ASP A 221 -15.07 -10.34 -5.21
C ASP A 221 -13.79 -9.52 -4.91
N THR A 222 -14.01 -8.21 -4.79
CA THR A 222 -12.98 -7.18 -4.53
C THR A 222 -12.79 -6.88 -3.04
N GLY A 223 -13.35 -7.69 -2.14
CA GLY A 223 -13.26 -7.47 -0.69
C GLY A 223 -12.46 -8.51 0.09
N PRO A 224 -11.30 -9.03 -0.39
CA PRO A 224 -10.56 -10.01 0.39
C PRO A 224 -10.01 -9.37 1.67
N PRO A 225 -9.96 -10.12 2.79
CA PRO A 225 -9.34 -9.62 4.01
C PRO A 225 -7.84 -9.41 3.79
N THR A 226 -7.34 -8.25 4.20
CA THR A 226 -5.92 -7.89 4.08
C THR A 226 -5.24 -7.87 5.45
N THR A 227 -3.90 -7.90 5.44
CA THR A 227 -3.08 -7.75 6.65
C THR A 227 -3.41 -6.45 7.37
N LYS A 228 -3.78 -5.39 6.65
CA LYS A 228 -4.15 -4.09 7.24
C LYS A 228 -5.45 -4.18 8.05
N ASN A 229 -6.44 -4.98 7.61
CA ASN A 229 -7.66 -5.22 8.37
C ASN A 229 -7.35 -5.88 9.72
N PHE A 230 -6.56 -6.95 9.71
CA PHE A 230 -6.16 -7.66 10.93
C PHE A 230 -5.27 -6.81 11.84
N LEU A 231 -4.32 -6.06 11.28
CA LEU A 231 -3.47 -5.15 12.03
C LEU A 231 -4.29 -4.12 12.81
N ARG A 232 -5.29 -3.50 12.17
CA ARG A 232 -6.18 -2.50 12.80
C ARG A 232 -6.93 -3.09 14.01
N ILE A 233 -7.34 -4.35 13.92
CA ILE A 233 -8.06 -5.03 15.00
C ILE A 233 -7.08 -5.42 16.13
N LEU A 234 -6.00 -6.13 15.80
CA LEU A 234 -5.04 -6.65 16.76
C LEU A 234 -4.27 -5.52 17.47
N MET A 235 -4.03 -4.39 16.81
CA MET A 235 -3.37 -3.23 17.41
C MET A 235 -4.13 -2.71 18.65
N ARG A 236 -5.46 -2.82 18.67
CA ARG A 236 -6.25 -2.39 19.82
C ARG A 236 -5.96 -3.22 21.07
N ALA A 237 -5.80 -4.54 20.89
CA ALA A 237 -5.38 -5.46 21.95
C ALA A 237 -3.90 -5.25 22.32
N ALA A 238 -3.04 -4.95 21.33
CA ALA A 238 -1.62 -4.67 21.57
C ALA A 238 -1.40 -3.41 22.42
N LEU A 239 -2.26 -2.40 22.26
CA LEU A 239 -2.20 -1.13 22.98
C LEU A 239 -2.86 -1.19 24.36
N GLU A 240 -3.56 -2.28 24.69
CA GLU A 240 -4.14 -2.49 26.01
C GLU A 240 -3.02 -2.61 27.06
N ASN A 241 -3.01 -1.70 28.03
CA ASN A 241 -1.96 -1.58 29.05
C ASN A 241 -0.54 -1.28 28.49
N TYR A 242 -0.42 -0.90 27.22
CA TYR A 242 0.84 -0.47 26.63
C TYR A 242 1.15 0.97 27.09
N LYS A 243 2.11 1.10 28.01
CA LYS A 243 2.52 2.38 28.63
C LYS A 243 3.48 3.19 27.77
N SER A 244 4.13 2.55 26.79
CA SER A 244 5.18 3.12 25.95
C SER A 244 4.60 3.88 24.75
N SER A 245 5.48 4.34 23.83
CA SER A 245 5.13 5.15 22.65
C SER A 245 4.15 4.43 21.71
N LYS A 246 2.83 4.66 21.92
CA LYS A 246 1.74 4.04 21.16
C LYS A 246 1.82 4.33 19.66
N THR A 247 2.06 5.60 19.32
CA THR A 247 2.21 6.06 17.93
C THR A 247 3.38 5.40 17.23
N GLN A 248 4.51 5.22 17.93
CA GLN A 248 5.67 4.51 17.38
C GLN A 248 5.36 3.03 17.14
N LEU A 249 4.62 2.37 18.05
CA LEU A 249 4.19 0.99 17.87
C LEU A 249 3.28 0.84 16.64
N GLU A 250 2.30 1.74 16.49
CA GLU A 250 1.36 1.74 15.36
C GLU A 250 2.08 1.92 14.02
N PHE A 251 2.92 2.96 13.91
CA PHE A 251 3.65 3.22 12.67
C PHE A 251 4.69 2.15 12.38
N LEU A 252 5.40 1.63 13.39
CA LEU A 252 6.36 0.55 13.19
C LEU A 252 5.67 -0.72 12.72
N SER A 253 4.50 -1.05 13.28
CA SER A 253 3.73 -2.21 12.80
C SER A 253 3.25 -2.02 11.37
N CYS A 254 2.81 -0.80 11.00
CA CYS A 254 2.44 -0.48 9.62
C CYS A 254 3.65 -0.59 8.66
N TYR A 255 4.82 -0.12 9.07
CA TYR A 255 6.06 -0.25 8.31
C TYR A 255 6.41 -1.72 8.05
N LEU A 256 6.36 -2.56 9.08
CA LEU A 256 6.73 -3.97 8.98
C LEU A 256 5.74 -4.77 8.10
N VAL A 257 4.44 -4.50 8.18
CA VAL A 257 3.48 -5.15 7.26
C VAL A 257 3.62 -4.66 5.83
N GLU A 258 4.00 -3.40 5.59
CA GLU A 258 4.28 -2.91 4.23
C GLU A 258 5.58 -3.50 3.67
N LEU A 259 6.61 -3.69 4.49
CA LEU A 259 7.81 -4.43 4.06
C LEU A 259 7.48 -5.85 3.61
N SER A 260 6.55 -6.52 4.30
CA SER A 260 6.12 -7.87 3.92
C SER A 260 5.44 -7.94 2.55
N LEU A 261 4.94 -6.82 2.01
CA LEU A 261 4.35 -6.80 0.67
C LEU A 261 5.39 -6.99 -0.43
N LEU A 262 6.65 -6.60 -0.18
CA LEU A 262 7.74 -6.66 -1.14
C LEU A 262 8.21 -8.12 -1.35
N ASP A 263 8.46 -8.84 -0.25
CA ASP A 263 9.04 -10.19 -0.31
C ASP A 263 8.00 -11.25 -0.70
N TYR A 264 8.26 -11.94 -1.82
CA TYR A 264 7.42 -13.03 -2.30
C TYR A 264 7.25 -14.16 -1.28
N SER A 265 8.26 -14.43 -0.45
CA SER A 265 8.17 -15.48 0.59
C SER A 265 7.07 -15.19 1.62
N CYS A 266 6.65 -13.94 1.78
CA CYS A 266 5.57 -13.59 2.68
C CYS A 266 4.18 -14.02 2.18
N VAL A 267 4.02 -14.34 0.89
CA VAL A 267 2.75 -14.82 0.30
C VAL A 267 2.29 -16.15 0.94
N GLN A 268 3.22 -16.93 1.51
CA GLN A 268 2.88 -18.17 2.19
C GLN A 268 2.12 -17.98 3.50
N PHE A 269 2.24 -16.81 4.15
CA PHE A 269 1.62 -16.55 5.44
C PHE A 269 0.19 -16.02 5.27
N LEU A 270 -0.66 -16.30 6.25
CA LEU A 270 -1.99 -15.71 6.30
C LEU A 270 -1.91 -14.23 6.70
N PRO A 271 -2.79 -13.37 6.17
CA PRO A 271 -2.84 -11.95 6.54
C PRO A 271 -2.89 -11.71 8.06
N SER A 272 -3.66 -12.51 8.81
CA SER A 272 -3.73 -12.41 10.27
C SER A 272 -2.40 -12.74 10.96
N VAL A 273 -1.66 -13.74 10.47
CA VAL A 273 -0.34 -14.15 10.97
C VAL A 273 0.70 -13.05 10.70
N VAL A 274 0.69 -12.44 9.52
CA VAL A 274 1.59 -11.32 9.18
C VAL A 274 1.32 -10.13 10.11
N ALA A 275 0.05 -9.79 10.35
CA ALA A 275 -0.33 -8.70 11.24
C ALA A 275 0.12 -8.96 12.70
N ALA A 276 -0.14 -10.16 13.21
CA ALA A 276 0.30 -10.58 14.55
C ALA A 276 1.83 -10.54 14.69
N SER A 277 2.54 -11.05 13.68
CA SER A 277 4.01 -11.09 13.66
C SER A 277 4.63 -9.69 13.61
N ALA A 278 4.04 -8.77 12.85
CA ALA A 278 4.47 -7.38 12.82
C ALA A 278 4.27 -6.66 14.17
N ILE A 279 3.17 -6.94 14.88
CA ILE A 279 2.94 -6.41 16.23
C ILE A 279 3.98 -6.96 17.22
N PHE A 280 4.21 -8.28 17.19
CA PHE A 280 5.23 -8.94 18.00
C PHE A 280 6.59 -8.27 17.79
N LEU A 281 7.03 -8.18 16.54
CA LEU A 281 8.34 -7.64 16.20
C LEU A 281 8.45 -6.13 16.50
N SER A 282 7.36 -5.37 16.36
CA SER A 282 7.34 -3.96 16.74
C SER A 282 7.52 -3.77 18.23
N ARG A 283 6.85 -4.58 19.06
CA ARG A 283 7.03 -4.54 20.52
C ARG A 283 8.44 -4.92 20.92
N PHE A 284 9.02 -5.96 20.30
CA PHE A 284 10.40 -6.35 20.53
C PHE A 284 11.40 -5.25 20.14
N THR A 285 11.21 -4.62 18.97
CA THR A 285 12.08 -3.53 18.51
C THR A 285 12.06 -2.33 19.46
N ILE A 286 10.90 -2.01 20.03
CA ILE A 286 10.74 -0.85 20.93
C ILE A 286 11.19 -1.19 22.36
N GLN A 287 10.93 -2.41 22.84
CA GLN A 287 11.22 -2.86 24.21
C GLN A 287 11.78 -4.28 24.18
N PRO A 288 13.07 -4.47 23.82
CA PRO A 288 13.65 -5.81 23.68
C PRO A 288 13.71 -6.60 24.99
N GLU A 289 13.70 -5.92 26.13
CA GLU A 289 13.73 -6.51 27.48
C GLU A 289 12.37 -7.02 27.97
N VAL A 290 11.29 -6.77 27.23
CA VAL A 290 9.92 -7.14 27.63
C VAL A 290 9.39 -8.18 26.65
N HIS A 291 8.76 -9.23 27.18
CA HIS A 291 8.14 -10.25 26.33
C HIS A 291 7.15 -9.58 25.33
N PRO A 292 7.39 -9.72 24.02
CA PRO A 292 6.67 -8.95 22.99
C PRO A 292 5.23 -9.44 22.78
N TRP A 293 4.93 -10.68 23.15
CA TRP A 293 3.58 -11.24 23.10
C TRP A 293 2.95 -11.23 24.50
N SER A 294 1.71 -10.76 24.63
CA SER A 294 1.01 -10.72 25.92
C SER A 294 -0.15 -11.72 25.95
N LEU A 295 -0.58 -12.13 27.14
CA LEU A 295 -1.75 -13.01 27.30
C LEU A 295 -3.00 -12.41 26.65
N ALA A 296 -3.19 -11.08 26.71
CA ALA A 296 -4.29 -10.39 26.03
C ALA A 296 -4.24 -10.57 24.50
N LEU A 297 -3.05 -10.46 23.89
CA LEU A 297 -2.87 -10.71 22.44
C LEU A 297 -3.10 -12.18 22.09
N GLN A 298 -2.62 -13.10 22.91
CA GLN A 298 -2.84 -14.54 22.72
C GLN A 298 -4.33 -14.89 22.80
N SER A 299 -5.03 -14.42 23.85
CA SER A 299 -6.47 -14.68 24.03
C SER A 299 -7.32 -14.05 22.92
N TYR A 300 -6.96 -12.85 22.44
CA TYR A 300 -7.72 -12.16 21.42
C TYR A 300 -7.47 -12.73 20.01
N SER A 301 -6.22 -13.01 19.66
CA SER A 301 -5.84 -13.49 18.33
C SER A 301 -5.97 -15.00 18.15
N GLY A 302 -5.87 -15.76 19.23
CA GLY A 302 -5.76 -17.23 19.20
C GLY A 302 -4.36 -17.75 18.89
N TYR A 303 -3.38 -16.89 18.58
CA TYR A 303 -2.02 -17.30 18.26
C TYR A 303 -1.11 -17.36 19.47
N ARG A 304 -0.38 -18.47 19.60
CA ARG A 304 0.76 -18.61 20.50
C ARG A 304 2.01 -17.98 19.87
N PRO A 305 3.00 -17.56 20.67
CA PRO A 305 4.26 -17.07 20.14
C PRO A 305 4.93 -18.06 19.17
N SER A 306 4.87 -19.36 19.46
CA SER A 306 5.39 -20.44 18.63
C SER A 306 4.81 -20.46 17.21
N ASP A 307 3.52 -20.11 17.07
CA ASP A 307 2.81 -20.14 15.80
C ASP A 307 3.29 -19.01 14.86
N LEU A 308 3.75 -17.91 15.45
CA LEU A 308 4.22 -16.73 14.73
C LEU A 308 5.70 -16.80 14.35
N LYS A 309 6.47 -17.71 14.94
CA LYS A 309 7.94 -17.77 14.88
C LYS A 309 8.50 -17.64 13.46
N MET A 310 7.96 -18.39 12.51
CA MET A 310 8.44 -18.39 11.12
C MET A 310 8.19 -17.05 10.42
N CYS A 311 7.01 -16.46 10.64
CA CYS A 311 6.64 -15.19 10.03
C CYS A 311 7.37 -14.01 10.69
N VAL A 312 7.52 -14.02 12.02
CA VAL A 312 8.31 -13.04 12.76
C VAL A 312 9.74 -13.00 12.24
N ARG A 313 10.40 -14.16 12.05
CA ARG A 313 11.75 -14.23 11.49
C ARG A 313 11.83 -13.67 10.07
N ALA A 314 10.89 -14.05 9.20
CA ALA A 314 10.85 -13.53 7.83
C ALA A 314 10.74 -11.99 7.80
N ILE A 315 9.86 -11.41 8.62
CA ILE A 315 9.70 -9.94 8.70
C ILE A 315 10.91 -9.29 9.39
N HIS A 316 11.56 -9.97 10.34
CA HIS A 316 12.77 -9.49 11.01
C HIS A 316 13.95 -9.40 10.05
N ASP A 317 14.15 -10.42 9.20
CA ASP A 317 15.15 -10.40 8.13
C ASP A 317 14.92 -9.21 7.17
N LEU A 318 13.65 -8.92 6.87
CA LEU A 318 13.26 -7.75 6.08
C LEU A 318 13.55 -6.45 6.82
N GLN A 319 13.23 -6.33 8.10
CA GLN A 319 13.51 -5.12 8.88
C GLN A 319 15.02 -4.83 8.89
N LEU A 320 15.84 -5.85 9.18
CA LEU A 320 17.31 -5.80 9.23
C LEU A 320 17.96 -5.65 7.85
N ASN A 321 17.20 -5.86 6.76
CA ASN A 321 17.69 -5.85 5.39
C ASN A 321 18.81 -6.88 5.13
N ILE A 322 18.67 -8.10 5.68
CA ILE A 322 19.72 -9.15 5.58
C ILE A 322 20.07 -9.47 4.13
N LYS A 323 19.07 -9.51 3.24
CA LYS A 323 19.25 -9.77 1.80
C LYS A 323 19.89 -8.60 1.03
N GLY A 324 20.07 -7.44 1.68
CA GLY A 324 20.69 -6.27 1.05
C GLY A 324 19.84 -5.63 -0.06
N SER A 325 18.51 -5.62 0.06
CA SER A 325 17.63 -5.04 -0.97
C SER A 325 17.97 -3.57 -1.21
N SER A 326 18.07 -3.19 -2.49
CA SER A 326 18.31 -1.81 -2.92
C SER A 326 17.02 -1.00 -3.06
N LEU A 327 15.85 -1.65 -2.95
CA LEU A 327 14.54 -1.04 -3.02
C LEU A 327 14.24 -0.29 -1.73
N ARG A 328 13.67 0.92 -1.87
CA ARG A 328 13.66 1.91 -0.78
C ARG A 328 12.32 2.58 -0.56
N ALA A 329 11.31 2.41 -1.41
CA ALA A 329 10.09 3.21 -1.34
C ALA A 329 9.41 3.09 0.03
N VAL A 330 9.25 1.87 0.55
CA VAL A 330 8.66 1.62 1.89
C VAL A 330 9.54 2.24 2.98
N ARG A 331 10.87 2.02 2.94
CA ARG A 331 11.78 2.52 3.97
C ARG A 331 11.81 4.05 4.00
N ASP A 332 11.91 4.68 2.83
CA ASP A 332 11.95 6.13 2.70
C ASP A 332 10.61 6.77 3.04
N LYS A 333 9.48 6.09 2.75
CA LYS A 333 8.16 6.47 3.26
C LYS A 333 8.18 6.58 4.79
N TYR A 334 8.55 5.50 5.50
CA TYR A 334 8.50 5.44 6.96
C TYR A 334 9.66 6.14 7.70
N ARG A 335 10.66 6.65 6.98
CA ARG A 335 11.67 7.59 7.51
C ARG A 335 11.17 9.02 7.63
N LYS A 336 10.04 9.37 7.00
CA LYS A 336 9.47 10.72 7.07
C LYS A 336 8.98 11.02 8.51
N PRO A 337 9.08 12.27 8.99
CA PRO A 337 8.59 12.67 10.30
C PRO A 337 7.10 12.38 10.54
N LYS A 338 6.27 12.41 9.48
CA LYS A 338 4.84 12.06 9.57
C LYS A 338 4.58 10.64 10.10
N TYR A 339 5.57 9.75 10.01
CA TYR A 339 5.49 8.37 10.53
C TYR A 339 6.41 8.15 11.73
N ALA A 340 6.69 9.20 12.51
CA ALA A 340 7.57 9.15 13.68
C ALA A 340 8.99 8.58 13.40
N CYS A 341 9.45 8.67 12.15
CA CYS A 341 10.73 8.15 11.68
C CYS A 341 10.96 6.66 12.02
N VAL A 342 9.91 5.85 12.14
CA VAL A 342 10.05 4.43 12.53
C VAL A 342 10.92 3.61 11.57
N GLY A 343 11.05 4.05 10.32
CA GLY A 343 11.95 3.44 9.33
C GLY A 343 13.44 3.61 9.63
N THR A 344 13.82 4.39 10.66
CA THR A 344 15.19 4.48 11.18
C THR A 344 15.42 3.59 12.40
N LEU A 345 14.38 2.98 12.96
CA LEU A 345 14.50 2.07 14.10
C LEU A 345 15.12 0.75 13.64
N THR A 346 16.10 0.28 14.39
CA THR A 346 16.78 -0.99 14.13
C THR A 346 16.46 -1.94 15.27
N SER A 347 16.05 -3.16 14.94
CA SER A 347 15.82 -4.22 15.91
C SER A 347 17.15 -4.86 16.32
N LEU A 348 17.18 -5.55 17.46
CA LEU A 348 18.34 -6.39 17.80
C LEU A 348 18.53 -7.48 16.73
N PRO A 349 19.77 -7.92 16.47
CA PRO A 349 20.06 -8.91 15.42
C PRO A 349 19.39 -10.26 15.65
N GLU A 350 19.16 -10.63 16.91
CA GLU A 350 18.57 -11.90 17.31
C GLU A 350 17.41 -11.70 18.28
N ILE A 351 16.34 -12.45 18.05
CA ILE A 351 15.20 -12.52 18.97
C ILE A 351 15.43 -13.71 19.90
N PRO A 352 15.48 -13.52 21.23
CA PRO A 352 15.65 -14.60 22.19
C PRO A 352 14.65 -15.75 21.96
N ALA A 353 15.13 -16.99 21.95
CA ALA A 353 14.29 -18.16 21.70
C ALA A 353 13.13 -18.30 22.71
N ILE A 354 13.38 -17.86 23.95
CA ILE A 354 12.39 -17.83 25.04
C ILE A 354 11.15 -17.00 24.70
N TYR A 355 11.25 -16.00 23.81
CA TYR A 355 10.10 -15.20 23.39
C TYR A 355 9.14 -15.93 22.44
N PHE A 356 9.52 -17.14 21.99
CA PHE A 356 8.66 -18.03 21.21
C PHE A 356 8.14 -19.22 22.02
N GLU A 357 8.47 -19.29 23.30
CA GLU A 357 7.95 -20.32 24.20
C GLU A 357 6.53 -19.97 24.68
N ALA A 358 5.86 -20.92 25.31
CA ALA A 358 4.51 -20.71 25.81
C ALA A 358 4.52 -19.64 26.92
N ILE A 359 3.57 -18.72 26.87
CA ILE A 359 3.28 -17.85 28.01
C ILE A 359 2.35 -18.65 28.92
N ASP A 360 2.86 -19.08 30.07
CA ASP A 360 2.04 -19.75 31.08
C ASP A 360 0.93 -18.81 31.57
N ILE A 361 -0.29 -19.36 31.68
CA ILE A 361 -1.53 -18.67 32.04
C ILE A 361 -1.64 -18.50 33.55
#